data_AF-A0A1H1A039-F1
#
_entry.id   AF-A0A1H1A039-F1
#
_cell.length_a   1.000
_cell.length_b   1.000
_cell.length_c   1.000
_cell.angle_alpha   90.00
_cell.angle_beta   90.00
_cell.angle_gamma   90.00
#
_symmetry.space_group_name_H-M   'P 1'
#
loop_
_entity.id
_entity.type
_entity.pdbx_description
1 polymer ?
#
loop_
_entity_poly.entity_id
_entity_poly.type
_entity_poly.pdbx_seq_one_letter_code
_entity_poly.pdbx_strand_id
1 'polypeptide(L)'
;MPVSQNARGRMQRGADGAGLYDPANDHDACGVALVADMTGRKDRAIVRNALEALRNLEHRGAKGADPDTGDGVGILTQVPDAFLREVVPFELPPAGHYAVGNAFLPDDEAEFERATAEIERLASEEGLNVLGWRTLPVEPSCAGSLARSVMPRFRQLFVTEGPDADSDGRDARMRLERRAFCLRKRAEHETDVYFPSLSARTLVYKGMLTEAQLDAFFMDLTDERFTSAIGLVHSRFSTNTFPSWPLAHPYRYVAHNGEINTMRGNRNWMRTRESMLDTELIPGDLSRIYPMVTPEASDSASFDEVLELLHLGDGRCRTPC
;
A
#
# COMPACT_ATOMS: atom_id res chain seq x y z
N MET A 1 25.69 -24.88 -27.68
CA MET A 1 24.37 -24.21 -27.65
C MET A 1 24.19 -23.58 -26.27
N PRO A 2 24.58 -22.32 -26.05
CA PRO A 2 24.11 -21.57 -24.88
C PRO A 2 22.85 -20.79 -25.25
N VAL A 3 21.93 -20.81 -24.31
CA VAL A 3 20.57 -20.25 -24.38
C VAL A 3 20.63 -18.74 -24.29
N SER A 4 19.95 -18.09 -25.24
CA SER A 4 19.69 -16.65 -25.30
C SER A 4 18.79 -16.23 -24.12
N GLN A 5 19.35 -15.46 -23.18
CA GLN A 5 18.58 -14.64 -22.25
C GLN A 5 18.79 -13.17 -22.63
N ASN A 6 17.76 -12.59 -23.25
CA ASN A 6 17.52 -11.16 -23.24
C ASN A 6 16.06 -10.93 -23.60
N ALA A 7 15.27 -10.39 -22.66
CA ALA A 7 14.51 -9.15 -22.84
C ALA A 7 13.38 -8.99 -21.79
N ARG A 8 13.29 -7.76 -21.27
CA ARG A 8 12.11 -7.05 -20.69
C ARG A 8 11.98 -7.01 -19.16
N GLY A 9 12.78 -6.14 -18.55
CA GLY A 9 12.31 -5.22 -17.51
C GLY A 9 12.27 -3.82 -18.12
N ARG A 10 11.10 -3.19 -18.20
CA ARG A 10 11.01 -1.81 -18.70
C ARG A 10 9.83 -1.05 -18.07
N MET A 11 9.91 -0.85 -16.76
CA MET A 11 9.39 0.34 -16.10
C MET A 11 10.42 0.88 -15.11
N GLN A 12 11.60 1.25 -15.64
CA GLN A 12 12.55 2.20 -15.05
C GLN A 12 13.79 2.26 -15.96
N ARG A 13 13.76 3.20 -16.91
CA ARG A 13 14.97 3.95 -17.26
C ARG A 13 14.62 5.41 -17.06
N GLY A 14 14.69 5.84 -15.80
CA GLY A 14 15.00 7.24 -15.53
C GLY A 14 16.33 7.55 -16.22
N ALA A 15 16.39 8.71 -16.86
CA ALA A 15 17.58 9.17 -17.55
C ALA A 15 18.81 9.03 -16.64
N ASP A 16 19.91 8.54 -17.22
CA ASP A 16 21.23 8.52 -16.60
C ASP A 16 21.49 9.85 -15.86
N GLY A 17 21.98 9.75 -14.63
CA GLY A 17 22.16 10.85 -13.67
C GLY A 17 22.74 12.14 -14.25
N ALA A 18 21.87 12.98 -14.81
CA ALA A 18 22.15 14.33 -15.25
C ALA A 18 21.35 15.32 -14.39
N GLY A 19 21.67 15.34 -13.09
CA GLY A 19 21.14 16.30 -12.13
C GLY A 19 21.99 16.30 -10.85
N LEU A 20 22.10 17.47 -10.20
CA LEU A 20 22.81 17.65 -8.92
C LEU A 20 22.04 17.10 -7.70
N TYR A 21 20.87 16.51 -7.93
CA TYR A 21 20.02 15.97 -6.87
C TYR A 21 20.52 14.58 -6.43
N ASP A 22 20.76 14.44 -5.13
CA ASP A 22 20.98 13.16 -4.47
C ASP A 22 19.75 12.87 -3.59
N PRO A 23 19.01 11.78 -3.85
CA PRO A 23 17.89 11.35 -3.00
C PRO A 23 18.26 11.20 -1.50
N ALA A 24 19.55 11.11 -1.17
CA ALA A 24 20.03 11.03 0.21
C ALA A 24 19.96 12.35 1.00
N ASN A 25 19.55 13.48 0.39
CA ASN A 25 19.44 14.79 1.05
C ASN A 25 17.99 15.32 1.14
N ASP A 26 16.97 14.45 1.10
CA ASP A 26 15.56 14.86 1.23
C ASP A 26 15.23 15.22 2.69
N HIS A 27 14.57 16.34 2.93
CA HIS A 27 14.16 16.80 4.28
C HIS A 27 12.65 17.04 4.33
N ASP A 28 11.94 16.28 5.17
CA ASP A 28 10.48 16.24 5.20
C ASP A 28 9.90 16.96 6.44
N ALA A 29 9.00 17.93 6.22
CA ALA A 29 8.17 18.56 7.26
C ALA A 29 6.71 18.04 7.20
N CYS A 30 6.49 16.76 7.43
CA CYS A 30 5.16 16.14 7.35
C CYS A 30 4.21 16.52 8.51
N GLY A 31 2.91 16.33 8.28
CA GLY A 31 1.87 16.32 9.31
C GLY A 31 1.26 14.93 9.47
N VAL A 32 1.02 14.50 10.72
CA VAL A 32 0.34 13.22 11.04
C VAL A 32 -0.75 13.49 12.07
N ALA A 33 -1.91 12.86 11.89
CA ALA A 33 -2.97 12.84 12.90
C ALA A 33 -3.66 11.47 12.96
N LEU A 34 -4.07 11.08 14.16
CA LEU A 34 -4.84 9.85 14.41
C LEU A 34 -6.13 10.21 15.16
N VAL A 35 -7.26 9.77 14.62
CA VAL A 35 -8.54 9.77 15.31
C VAL A 35 -8.94 8.33 15.57
N ALA A 36 -9.31 8.00 16.81
CA ALA A 36 -9.71 6.65 17.19
C ALA A 36 -10.85 6.66 18.21
N ASP A 37 -11.79 5.73 18.07
CA ASP A 37 -12.75 5.38 19.10
C ASP A 37 -12.15 4.31 20.02
N MET A 38 -11.95 4.65 21.30
CA MET A 38 -11.31 3.77 22.28
C MET A 38 -12.13 2.51 22.63
N THR A 39 -13.42 2.50 22.30
CA THR A 39 -14.31 1.34 22.47
C THR A 39 -14.40 0.48 21.21
N GLY A 40 -13.75 0.89 20.11
CA GLY A 40 -13.75 0.17 18.84
C GLY A 40 -15.04 0.32 18.04
N ARG A 41 -15.90 1.28 18.37
CA ARG A 41 -17.14 1.53 17.60
C ARG A 41 -16.79 2.15 16.26
N LYS A 42 -17.26 1.53 15.18
CA LYS A 42 -17.12 2.06 13.82
C LYS A 42 -18.18 3.14 13.59
N ASP A 43 -17.75 4.33 13.22
CA ASP A 43 -18.63 5.47 12.96
C ASP A 43 -18.10 6.29 11.78
N ARG A 44 -19.02 6.86 10.99
CA ARG A 44 -18.70 7.79 9.90
C ARG A 44 -18.02 9.06 10.45
N ALA A 45 -18.38 9.47 11.66
CA ALA A 45 -17.79 10.63 12.34
C ALA A 45 -16.28 10.50 12.53
N ILE A 46 -15.75 9.29 12.80
CA ILE A 46 -14.30 9.07 12.92
C ILE A 46 -13.59 9.38 11.61
N VAL A 47 -14.16 8.94 10.48
CA VAL A 47 -13.61 9.20 9.14
C VAL A 47 -13.69 10.69 8.80
N ARG A 48 -14.83 11.36 9.08
CA ARG A 48 -14.96 12.81 8.88
C ARG A 48 -13.95 13.60 9.70
N ASN A 49 -13.81 13.28 10.98
CA ASN A 49 -12.87 13.95 11.87
C ASN A 49 -11.41 13.74 11.43
N ALA A 50 -11.07 12.56 10.92
CA ALA A 50 -9.74 12.30 10.37
C ALA A 50 -9.46 13.12 9.10
N LEU A 51 -10.43 13.22 8.19
CA LEU A 51 -10.32 14.08 6.99
C LEU A 51 -10.25 15.57 7.35
N GLU A 52 -11.01 16.01 8.37
CA GLU A 52 -10.92 17.37 8.89
C GLU A 52 -9.55 17.64 9.52
N ALA A 53 -9.02 16.69 10.30
CA ALA A 53 -7.67 16.78 10.83
C ALA A 53 -6.63 16.88 9.71
N LEU A 54 -6.78 16.10 8.62
CA LEU A 54 -5.92 16.20 7.44
C LEU A 54 -5.95 17.60 6.84
N ARG A 55 -7.13 18.18 6.60
CA ARG A 55 -7.27 19.56 6.08
C ARG A 55 -6.60 20.58 7.00
N ASN A 56 -6.68 20.39 8.31
CA ASN A 56 -6.02 21.26 9.27
C ASN A 56 -4.48 21.15 9.28
N LEU A 57 -3.91 20.14 8.60
CA LEU A 57 -2.46 20.03 8.39
C LEU A 57 -1.95 20.83 7.19
N GLU A 58 -2.81 21.49 6.40
CA GLU A 58 -2.43 22.26 5.21
C GLU A 58 -1.33 23.31 5.48
N HIS A 59 -1.31 23.92 6.67
CA HIS A 59 -0.27 24.88 7.08
C HIS A 59 1.13 24.25 7.22
N ARG A 60 1.23 22.92 7.18
CA ARG A 60 2.48 22.15 7.20
C ARG A 60 2.79 21.49 5.85
N GLY A 61 1.85 21.48 4.92
CA GLY A 61 2.03 20.92 3.58
C GLY A 61 2.81 21.87 2.67
N ALA A 62 3.66 21.31 1.81
CA ALA A 62 4.24 22.06 0.70
C ALA A 62 3.16 22.27 -0.35
N LYS A 63 2.99 23.50 -0.82
CA LYS A 63 2.38 23.72 -2.14
C LYS A 63 3.53 23.72 -3.13
N GLY A 64 3.53 22.76 -4.07
CA GLY A 64 4.53 22.71 -5.13
C GLY A 64 4.49 23.95 -6.04
N ALA A 65 5.31 23.96 -7.08
CA ALA A 65 5.28 25.04 -8.09
C ALA A 65 3.92 25.17 -8.79
N ASP A 66 3.16 24.05 -8.86
CA ASP A 66 1.74 24.01 -9.22
C ASP A 66 0.91 23.94 -7.93
N PRO A 67 0.08 24.96 -7.60
CA PRO A 67 -0.72 24.99 -6.37
C PRO A 67 -1.66 23.80 -6.20
N ASP A 68 -2.04 23.15 -7.30
CA ASP A 68 -2.95 22.01 -7.32
C ASP A 68 -2.23 20.66 -7.23
N THR A 69 -0.90 20.67 -7.17
CA THR A 69 -0.07 19.47 -7.02
C THR A 69 0.52 19.40 -5.61
N GLY A 70 0.05 18.43 -4.83
CA GLY A 70 0.59 18.10 -3.50
C GLY A 70 1.61 16.96 -3.55
N ASP A 71 2.54 16.93 -2.60
CA ASP A 71 3.62 15.93 -2.52
C ASP A 71 3.14 14.54 -2.05
N GLY A 72 1.95 14.48 -1.47
CA GLY A 72 1.28 13.23 -1.12
C GLY A 72 0.46 13.32 0.16
N VAL A 73 -0.78 12.86 0.11
CA VAL A 73 -1.65 12.73 1.28
C VAL A 73 -2.34 11.38 1.29
N GLY A 74 -2.86 10.98 2.44
CA GLY A 74 -3.67 9.78 2.52
C GLY A 74 -4.31 9.56 3.88
N ILE A 75 -5.16 8.54 3.91
CA ILE A 75 -5.88 8.05 5.07
C ILE A 75 -5.81 6.52 5.12
N LEU A 76 -5.49 5.98 6.29
CA LEU A 76 -5.67 4.58 6.64
C LEU A 76 -6.90 4.45 7.53
N THR A 77 -7.77 3.51 7.16
CA THR A 77 -9.00 3.17 7.89
C THR A 77 -9.08 1.67 8.14
N GLN A 78 -10.03 1.22 8.96
CA GLN A 78 -10.45 -0.18 8.94
C GLN A 78 -11.19 -0.48 7.65
N VAL A 79 -11.15 -1.74 7.21
CA VAL A 79 -11.98 -2.22 6.10
C VAL A 79 -13.47 -1.92 6.40
N PRO A 80 -14.14 -1.08 5.58
CA PRO A 80 -15.52 -0.66 5.80
C PRO A 80 -16.49 -1.68 5.19
N ASP A 81 -16.58 -2.86 5.80
CA ASP A 81 -17.34 -4.03 5.29
C ASP A 81 -18.77 -3.69 4.81
N ALA A 82 -19.54 -2.93 5.60
CA ALA A 82 -20.91 -2.54 5.25
C ALA A 82 -20.99 -1.69 3.98
N PHE A 83 -20.00 -0.83 3.73
CA PHE A 83 -19.92 -0.08 2.48
C PHE A 83 -19.53 -0.99 1.32
N LEU A 84 -18.48 -1.80 1.49
CA LEU A 84 -17.92 -2.63 0.42
C LEU A 84 -18.93 -3.62 -0.15
N ARG A 85 -19.73 -4.27 0.71
CA ARG A 85 -20.79 -5.21 0.30
C ARG A 85 -21.82 -4.59 -0.63
N GLU A 86 -22.08 -3.30 -0.49
CA GLU A 86 -23.08 -2.59 -1.28
C GLU A 86 -22.55 -2.06 -2.62
N VAL A 87 -21.23 -2.05 -2.82
CA VAL A 87 -20.58 -1.44 -4.00
C VAL A 87 -19.82 -2.43 -4.87
N VAL A 88 -19.84 -3.72 -4.53
CA VAL A 88 -19.28 -4.80 -5.36
C VAL A 88 -20.41 -5.67 -5.93
N PRO A 89 -20.25 -6.21 -7.15
CA PRO A 89 -21.26 -7.06 -7.78
C PRO A 89 -21.19 -8.55 -7.36
N PHE A 90 -20.29 -8.89 -6.44
CA PHE A 90 -20.03 -10.26 -5.99
C PHE A 90 -20.22 -10.41 -4.48
N GLU A 91 -20.48 -11.62 -4.02
CA GLU A 91 -20.68 -11.90 -2.60
C GLU A 91 -19.36 -11.83 -1.83
N LEU A 92 -19.33 -11.08 -0.73
CA LEU A 92 -18.20 -11.04 0.18
C LEU A 92 -18.39 -12.05 1.33
N PRO A 93 -17.38 -12.87 1.64
CA PRO A 93 -17.32 -13.64 2.90
C PRO A 93 -17.51 -12.74 4.13
N PRO A 94 -17.78 -13.30 5.33
CA PRO A 94 -17.88 -12.51 6.56
C PRO A 94 -16.66 -11.58 6.76
N ALA A 95 -16.87 -10.42 7.40
CA ALA A 95 -15.79 -9.47 7.66
C ALA A 95 -14.60 -10.15 8.36
N GLY A 96 -13.39 -9.95 7.82
CA GLY A 96 -12.17 -10.62 8.29
C GLY A 96 -11.86 -11.96 7.61
N HIS A 97 -12.76 -12.47 6.77
CA HIS A 97 -12.56 -13.65 5.91
C HIS A 97 -12.33 -13.28 4.43
N TYR A 98 -12.27 -11.99 4.11
CA TYR A 98 -11.77 -11.49 2.83
C TYR A 98 -10.81 -10.34 3.09
N ALA A 99 -9.83 -10.17 2.20
CA ALA A 99 -8.93 -9.05 2.16
C ALA A 99 -9.27 -8.19 0.94
N VAL A 100 -9.09 -6.89 1.10
CA VAL A 100 -9.26 -5.90 0.02
C VAL A 100 -8.02 -5.03 -0.06
N GLY A 101 -7.64 -4.66 -1.27
CA GLY A 101 -6.53 -3.76 -1.50
C GLY A 101 -6.80 -2.82 -2.67
N ASN A 102 -6.50 -1.54 -2.48
CA ASN A 102 -6.38 -0.60 -3.60
C ASN A 102 -5.12 -0.99 -4.39
N ALA A 103 -5.25 -1.15 -5.70
CA ALA A 103 -4.18 -1.49 -6.62
C ALA A 103 -3.93 -0.30 -7.55
N PHE A 104 -2.69 0.16 -7.60
CA PHE A 104 -2.22 1.17 -8.54
C PHE A 104 -1.58 0.40 -9.69
N LEU A 105 -2.28 0.31 -10.81
CA LEU A 105 -1.89 -0.47 -11.98
C LEU A 105 -1.43 0.45 -13.12
N PRO A 106 -0.69 -0.08 -14.11
CA PRO A 106 -0.39 0.64 -15.33
C PRO A 106 -1.66 1.16 -16.00
N ASP A 107 -1.59 2.35 -16.59
CA ASP A 107 -2.73 2.96 -17.30
C ASP A 107 -2.88 2.46 -18.74
N ASP A 108 -1.79 1.96 -19.35
CA ASP A 108 -1.84 1.29 -20.66
C ASP A 108 -2.68 0.00 -20.57
N GLU A 109 -3.59 -0.19 -21.52
CA GLU A 109 -4.55 -1.29 -21.49
C GLU A 109 -3.88 -2.66 -21.54
N ALA A 110 -2.84 -2.82 -22.37
CA ALA A 110 -2.17 -4.10 -22.53
C ALA A 110 -1.28 -4.44 -21.32
N GLU A 111 -0.69 -3.44 -20.67
CA GLU A 111 0.02 -3.59 -19.40
C GLU A 111 -0.93 -3.90 -18.24
N PHE A 112 -2.07 -3.21 -18.18
CA PHE A 112 -3.13 -3.45 -17.20
C PHE A 112 -3.65 -4.90 -17.24
N GLU A 113 -4.01 -5.40 -18.42
CA GLU A 113 -4.51 -6.77 -18.58
C GLU A 113 -3.45 -7.81 -18.20
N ARG A 114 -2.18 -7.58 -18.60
CA ARG A 114 -1.07 -8.47 -18.22
C ARG A 114 -0.85 -8.49 -16.71
N ALA A 115 -0.82 -7.32 -16.06
CA ALA A 115 -0.63 -7.22 -14.62
C ALA A 115 -1.78 -7.89 -13.86
N THR A 116 -3.03 -7.66 -14.29
CA THR A 116 -4.22 -8.26 -13.66
C THR A 116 -4.21 -9.78 -13.77
N ALA A 117 -3.97 -10.33 -14.96
CA ALA A 117 -3.89 -11.77 -15.16
C ALA A 117 -2.76 -12.42 -14.35
N GLU A 118 -1.62 -11.75 -14.24
CA GLU A 118 -0.50 -12.23 -13.43
C GLU A 118 -0.82 -12.20 -11.93
N ILE A 119 -1.46 -11.15 -11.44
CA ILE A 119 -1.90 -11.06 -10.03
C ILE A 119 -2.89 -12.18 -9.69
N GLU A 120 -3.82 -12.52 -10.60
CA GLU A 120 -4.77 -13.63 -10.40
C GLU A 120 -4.08 -15.00 -10.35
N ARG A 121 -3.06 -15.18 -11.20
CA ARG A 121 -2.20 -16.38 -11.19
C ARG A 121 -1.45 -16.49 -9.87
N LEU A 122 -0.81 -15.41 -9.42
CA LEU A 122 -0.09 -15.33 -8.15
C LEU A 122 -1.02 -15.55 -6.95
N ALA A 123 -2.24 -15.01 -6.98
CA ALA A 123 -3.22 -15.23 -5.92
C ALA A 123 -3.52 -16.72 -5.77
N SER A 124 -3.74 -17.42 -6.88
CA SER A 124 -3.97 -18.86 -6.89
C SER A 124 -2.78 -19.64 -6.33
N GLU A 125 -1.54 -19.27 -6.67
CA GLU A 125 -0.32 -19.89 -6.14
C GLU A 125 -0.13 -19.68 -4.63
N GLU A 126 -0.52 -18.51 -4.12
CA GLU A 126 -0.48 -18.21 -2.68
C GLU A 126 -1.68 -18.80 -1.91
N GLY A 127 -2.51 -19.62 -2.58
CA GLY A 127 -3.67 -20.30 -1.99
C GLY A 127 -4.82 -19.35 -1.67
N LEU A 128 -4.96 -18.28 -2.45
CA LEU A 128 -6.06 -17.32 -2.39
C LEU A 128 -6.99 -17.51 -3.59
N ASN A 129 -8.27 -17.25 -3.38
CA ASN A 129 -9.24 -17.11 -4.47
C ASN A 129 -9.57 -15.63 -4.67
N VAL A 130 -9.54 -15.18 -5.94
CA VAL A 130 -9.96 -13.83 -6.31
C VAL A 130 -11.49 -13.81 -6.38
N LEU A 131 -12.10 -12.97 -5.53
CA LEU A 131 -13.55 -12.75 -5.52
C LEU A 131 -13.98 -11.84 -6.67
N GLY A 132 -13.12 -10.88 -7.00
CA GLY A 132 -13.30 -9.99 -8.14
C GLY A 132 -12.52 -8.70 -8.00
N TRP A 133 -12.60 -7.91 -9.07
CA TRP A 133 -12.03 -6.57 -9.14
C TRP A 133 -13.14 -5.53 -9.18
N ARG A 134 -12.97 -4.44 -8.42
CA ARG A 134 -13.83 -3.26 -8.49
C ARG A 134 -13.05 -2.09 -9.08
N THR A 135 -13.66 -1.36 -10.02
CA THR A 135 -13.14 -0.06 -10.42
C THR A 135 -13.32 0.92 -9.27
N LEU A 136 -12.22 1.47 -8.77
CA LEU A 136 -12.26 2.45 -7.68
C LEU A 136 -12.79 3.79 -8.24
N PRO A 137 -13.93 4.31 -7.76
CA PRO A 137 -14.46 5.57 -8.27
C PRO A 137 -13.56 6.73 -7.83
N VAL A 138 -12.98 7.39 -8.83
CA VAL A 138 -12.09 8.54 -8.64
C VAL A 138 -12.57 9.73 -9.48
N GLU A 139 -12.23 10.94 -9.05
CA GLU A 139 -12.45 12.19 -9.81
C GLU A 139 -11.10 12.81 -10.22
N PRO A 140 -10.54 12.40 -11.38
CA PRO A 140 -9.23 12.87 -11.82
C PRO A 140 -9.13 14.37 -12.01
N SER A 141 -10.25 15.06 -12.31
CA SER A 141 -10.24 16.51 -12.56
C SER A 141 -9.82 17.33 -11.34
N CYS A 142 -9.94 16.78 -10.12
CA CYS A 142 -9.51 17.42 -8.88
C CYS A 142 -7.99 17.38 -8.65
N ALA A 143 -7.25 16.48 -9.29
CA ALA A 143 -5.81 16.33 -9.09
C ALA A 143 -5.03 17.30 -9.99
N GLY A 144 -3.90 17.85 -9.55
CA GLY A 144 -3.03 18.72 -10.35
C GLY A 144 -2.53 18.09 -11.65
N SER A 145 -2.09 18.94 -12.59
CA SER A 145 -1.71 18.48 -13.95
C SER A 145 -0.56 17.47 -13.94
N LEU A 146 0.42 17.69 -13.06
CA LEU A 146 1.55 16.79 -12.87
C LEU A 146 1.11 15.44 -12.28
N ALA A 147 0.29 15.46 -11.23
CA ALA A 147 -0.25 14.24 -10.61
C ALA A 147 -1.05 13.39 -11.62
N ARG A 148 -1.87 14.03 -12.46
CA ARG A 148 -2.62 13.35 -13.53
C ARG A 148 -1.71 12.72 -14.58
N SER A 149 -0.59 13.35 -14.91
CA SER A 149 0.33 12.85 -15.95
C SER A 149 1.00 11.52 -15.60
N VAL A 150 1.09 11.20 -14.30
CA VAL A 150 1.65 9.92 -13.79
C VAL A 150 0.62 9.13 -12.98
N MET A 151 -0.68 9.41 -13.17
CA MET A 151 -1.76 8.78 -12.42
C MET A 151 -1.88 7.30 -12.81
N PRO A 152 -1.86 6.37 -11.83
CA PRO A 152 -2.09 4.97 -12.12
C PRO A 152 -3.57 4.71 -12.39
N ARG A 153 -3.85 3.57 -13.00
CA ARG A 153 -5.21 3.03 -13.06
C ARG A 153 -5.56 2.43 -11.71
N PHE A 154 -6.61 2.93 -11.07
CA PHE A 154 -7.05 2.43 -9.77
C PHE A 154 -8.05 1.27 -9.93
N ARG A 155 -7.75 0.15 -9.27
CA ARG A 155 -8.69 -0.95 -9.04
C ARG A 155 -8.66 -1.35 -7.58
N GLN A 156 -9.66 -2.10 -7.15
CA GLN A 156 -9.67 -2.79 -5.86
C GLN A 156 -9.70 -4.29 -6.09
N LEU A 157 -8.73 -5.00 -5.54
CA LEU A 157 -8.65 -6.45 -5.55
C LEU A 157 -9.30 -6.99 -4.28
N PHE A 158 -10.18 -7.99 -4.43
CA PHE A 158 -10.79 -8.71 -3.32
C PHE A 158 -10.38 -10.18 -3.38
N VAL A 159 -9.82 -10.68 -2.30
CA VAL A 159 -9.37 -12.08 -2.18
C VAL A 159 -9.86 -12.72 -0.90
N THR A 160 -10.04 -14.03 -0.93
CA THR A 160 -10.35 -14.87 0.23
C THR A 160 -9.38 -16.04 0.29
N GLU A 161 -9.30 -16.73 1.42
CA GLU A 161 -8.61 -18.03 1.47
C GLU A 161 -9.26 -19.00 0.46
N GLY A 162 -8.43 -19.76 -0.25
CA GLY A 162 -8.88 -20.80 -1.18
C GLY A 162 -9.60 -21.96 -0.47
N PRO A 163 -10.26 -22.85 -1.23
CA PRO A 163 -11.09 -23.94 -0.68
C PRO A 163 -10.32 -24.95 0.18
N ASP A 164 -9.00 -25.08 -0.03
CA ASP A 164 -8.14 -26.00 0.72
C ASP A 164 -7.66 -25.41 2.07
N ALA A 165 -8.11 -24.21 2.46
CA ALA A 165 -7.74 -23.61 3.72
C ALA A 165 -8.54 -24.20 4.90
N ASP A 166 -7.85 -24.55 5.99
CA ASP A 166 -8.46 -25.03 7.23
C ASP A 166 -9.43 -23.98 7.81
N SER A 167 -10.71 -24.15 7.56
CA SER A 167 -11.78 -23.21 7.88
C SER A 167 -12.10 -23.09 9.38
N ASP A 168 -11.60 -24.01 10.21
CA ASP A 168 -11.98 -24.16 11.62
C ASP A 168 -10.98 -23.56 12.65
N GLY A 169 -10.01 -22.78 12.20
CA GLY A 169 -8.98 -22.20 13.08
C GLY A 169 -9.37 -20.87 13.73
N ARG A 170 -9.01 -20.69 15.02
CA ARG A 170 -9.11 -19.45 15.83
C ARG A 170 -8.34 -18.23 15.25
N ASP A 171 -7.74 -18.32 14.07
CA ASP A 171 -6.87 -17.28 13.49
C ASP A 171 -7.02 -17.10 11.96
N ALA A 172 -8.19 -17.42 11.40
CA ALA A 172 -8.45 -17.33 9.94
C ALA A 172 -8.07 -15.97 9.34
N ARG A 173 -8.38 -14.88 10.04
CA ARG A 173 -8.02 -13.53 9.62
C ARG A 173 -6.51 -13.33 9.51
N MET A 174 -5.71 -13.81 10.47
CA MET A 174 -4.25 -13.63 10.37
C MET A 174 -3.63 -14.52 9.29
N ARG A 175 -4.15 -15.74 9.09
CA ARG A 175 -3.70 -16.57 7.95
C ARG A 175 -3.95 -15.88 6.63
N LEU A 176 -5.15 -15.30 6.45
CA LEU A 176 -5.48 -14.52 5.28
C LEU A 176 -4.52 -13.34 5.09
N GLU A 177 -4.14 -12.65 6.17
CA GLU A 177 -3.19 -11.52 6.11
C GLU A 177 -1.80 -11.96 5.70
N ARG A 178 -1.32 -13.11 6.20
CA ARG A 178 -0.03 -13.69 5.80
C ARG A 178 -0.02 -14.07 4.32
N ARG A 179 -1.10 -14.68 3.82
CA ARG A 179 -1.24 -14.99 2.38
C ARG A 179 -1.35 -13.73 1.53
N ALA A 180 -2.15 -12.76 1.96
CA ALA A 180 -2.31 -11.46 1.29
C ALA A 180 -0.98 -10.69 1.24
N PHE A 181 -0.18 -10.74 2.30
CA PHE A 181 1.17 -10.22 2.33
C PHE A 181 2.07 -10.87 1.27
N CYS A 182 2.06 -12.19 1.16
CA CYS A 182 2.83 -12.90 0.13
C CYS A 182 2.38 -12.54 -1.27
N LEU A 183 1.06 -12.53 -1.53
CA LEU A 183 0.51 -12.10 -2.81
C LEU A 183 0.95 -10.68 -3.16
N ARG A 184 0.84 -9.74 -2.22
CA ARG A 184 1.26 -8.36 -2.44
C ARG A 184 2.75 -8.26 -2.78
N LYS A 185 3.63 -8.90 -1.99
CA LYS A 185 5.07 -8.87 -2.23
C LYS A 185 5.42 -9.43 -3.60
N ARG A 186 4.84 -10.57 -3.99
CA ARG A 186 5.08 -11.16 -5.32
C ARG A 186 4.52 -10.29 -6.43
N ALA A 187 3.32 -9.77 -6.28
CA ALA A 187 2.70 -8.89 -7.27
C ALA A 187 3.54 -7.62 -7.50
N GLU A 188 4.03 -6.98 -6.43
CA GLU A 188 4.89 -5.79 -6.49
C GLU A 188 6.31 -6.10 -7.06
N HIS A 189 6.74 -7.37 -7.07
CA HIS A 189 8.04 -7.78 -7.65
C HIS A 189 7.92 -8.27 -9.10
N GLU A 190 6.83 -8.98 -9.43
CA GLU A 190 6.62 -9.68 -10.69
C GLU A 190 5.79 -8.85 -11.69
N THR A 191 5.18 -7.76 -11.24
CA THR A 191 4.36 -6.84 -12.06
C THR A 191 4.63 -5.37 -11.71
N ASP A 192 4.09 -4.44 -12.51
CA ASP A 192 4.19 -3.00 -12.28
C ASP A 192 3.07 -2.44 -11.36
N VAL A 193 2.50 -3.28 -10.48
CA VAL A 193 1.48 -2.86 -9.52
C VAL A 193 2.09 -2.32 -8.22
N TYR A 194 1.40 -1.38 -7.60
CA TYR A 194 1.65 -1.01 -6.20
C TYR A 194 0.37 -1.14 -5.37
N PHE A 195 0.45 -1.74 -4.19
CA PHE A 195 -0.68 -1.87 -3.27
C PHE A 195 -0.44 -1.02 -2.00
N PRO A 196 -1.07 0.16 -1.85
CA PRO A 196 -1.06 0.90 -0.58
C PRO A 196 -1.43 0.03 0.63
N SER A 197 -2.33 -0.92 0.43
CA SER A 197 -2.70 -1.97 1.37
C SER A 197 -3.30 -3.16 0.62
N LEU A 198 -3.18 -4.37 1.16
CA LEU A 198 -3.98 -5.53 0.79
C LEU A 198 -4.22 -6.33 2.08
N SER A 199 -5.38 -6.11 2.72
CA SER A 199 -5.60 -6.55 4.10
C SER A 199 -7.09 -6.80 4.36
N ALA A 200 -7.37 -7.68 5.32
CA ALA A 200 -8.68 -7.91 5.92
C ALA A 200 -8.91 -7.00 7.14
N ARG A 201 -7.94 -6.17 7.53
CA ARG A 201 -8.03 -5.22 8.65
C ARG A 201 -8.13 -3.79 8.22
N THR A 202 -7.24 -3.36 7.35
CA THR A 202 -7.05 -1.95 7.01
C THR A 202 -7.16 -1.71 5.52
N LEU A 203 -7.53 -0.49 5.16
CA LEU A 203 -7.59 -0.03 3.77
C LEU A 203 -7.04 1.38 3.69
N VAL A 204 -6.11 1.59 2.75
CA VAL A 204 -5.38 2.85 2.57
C VAL A 204 -5.81 3.53 1.27
N TYR A 205 -6.30 4.77 1.40
CA TYR A 205 -6.54 5.68 0.29
C TYR A 205 -5.49 6.78 0.33
N LYS A 206 -4.66 6.88 -0.71
CA LYS A 206 -3.56 7.84 -0.75
C LYS A 206 -3.20 8.21 -2.17
N GLY A 207 -2.50 9.32 -2.34
CA GLY A 207 -2.05 9.75 -3.65
C GLY A 207 -1.33 11.08 -3.65
N MET A 208 -0.85 11.46 -4.82
CA MET A 208 -0.21 12.75 -5.09
C MET A 208 -1.26 13.85 -5.18
N LEU A 209 -1.84 14.19 -4.03
CA LEU A 209 -2.97 15.11 -3.86
C LEU A 209 -2.64 16.11 -2.75
N THR A 210 -3.36 17.22 -2.71
CA THR A 210 -3.38 18.13 -1.54
C THR A 210 -4.38 17.64 -0.49
N GLU A 211 -4.27 18.16 0.73
CA GLU A 211 -5.09 17.77 1.88
C GLU A 211 -6.59 17.95 1.61
N ALA A 212 -6.96 18.99 0.87
CA ALA A 212 -8.34 19.29 0.52
C ALA A 212 -8.90 18.41 -0.61
N GLN A 213 -8.03 17.76 -1.39
CA GLN A 213 -8.43 16.97 -2.55
C GLN A 213 -8.72 15.51 -2.23
N LEU A 214 -8.27 14.96 -1.09
CA LEU A 214 -8.28 13.51 -0.85
C LEU A 214 -9.69 12.89 -0.96
N ASP A 215 -10.69 13.46 -0.28
CA ASP A 215 -12.06 12.95 -0.30
C ASP A 215 -12.88 13.41 -1.52
N ALA A 216 -12.47 14.50 -2.17
CA ALA A 216 -13.01 14.88 -3.48
C ALA A 216 -12.54 13.91 -4.59
N PHE A 217 -11.29 13.47 -4.52
CA PHE A 217 -10.70 12.54 -5.48
C PHE A 217 -11.20 11.11 -5.26
N PHE A 218 -11.11 10.57 -4.04
CA PHE A 218 -11.59 9.21 -3.74
C PHE A 218 -13.02 9.25 -3.22
N MET A 219 -13.98 9.08 -4.14
CA MET A 219 -15.41 9.28 -3.87
C MET A 219 -15.95 8.38 -2.74
N ASP A 220 -15.37 7.20 -2.54
CA ASP A 220 -15.71 6.28 -1.44
C ASP A 220 -15.66 6.96 -0.05
N LEU A 221 -14.70 7.88 0.16
CA LEU A 221 -14.48 8.56 1.45
C LEU A 221 -15.62 9.52 1.83
N THR A 222 -16.47 9.86 0.87
CA THR A 222 -17.65 10.72 1.10
C THR A 222 -18.91 9.92 1.43
N ASP A 223 -18.94 8.61 1.15
CA ASP A 223 -20.11 7.77 1.40
C ASP A 223 -20.41 7.63 2.90
N GLU A 224 -21.68 7.82 3.30
CA GLU A 224 -22.10 7.75 4.70
C GLU A 224 -21.93 6.34 5.31
N ARG A 225 -21.92 5.29 4.47
CA ARG A 225 -21.69 3.91 4.90
C ARG A 225 -20.22 3.62 5.17
N PHE A 226 -19.31 4.49 4.72
CA PHE A 226 -17.88 4.36 4.96
C PHE A 226 -17.57 4.69 6.43
N THR A 227 -17.52 3.66 7.27
CA THR A 227 -17.33 3.77 8.72
C THR A 227 -16.03 3.09 9.15
N SER A 228 -15.40 3.65 10.18
CA SER A 228 -14.18 3.08 10.77
C SER A 228 -14.11 3.45 12.25
N ALA A 229 -13.43 2.64 13.06
CA ALA A 229 -13.10 3.01 14.44
C ALA A 229 -11.76 3.76 14.55
N ILE A 230 -10.97 3.79 13.47
CA ILE A 230 -9.70 4.54 13.38
C ILE A 230 -9.60 5.31 12.06
N GLY A 231 -8.96 6.46 12.07
CA GLY A 231 -8.54 7.20 10.88
C GLY A 231 -7.15 7.78 11.13
N LEU A 232 -6.15 7.22 10.46
CA LEU A 232 -4.77 7.72 10.49
C LEU A 232 -4.51 8.47 9.20
N VAL A 233 -4.23 9.77 9.29
CA VAL A 233 -3.97 10.63 8.15
C VAL A 233 -2.54 11.13 8.15
N HIS A 234 -2.03 11.37 6.95
CA HIS A 234 -0.70 11.93 6.76
C HIS A 234 -0.72 12.94 5.61
N SER A 235 -0.04 14.06 5.81
CA SER A 235 0.35 14.99 4.74
C SER A 235 1.87 15.02 4.63
N ARG A 236 2.37 14.71 3.43
CA ARG A 236 3.80 14.68 3.12
C ARG A 236 4.25 16.04 2.63
N PHE A 237 5.45 16.44 3.04
CA PHE A 237 6.23 17.52 2.45
C PHE A 237 7.51 16.90 1.92
N SER A 238 7.84 17.10 0.65
CA SER A 238 8.98 16.48 -0.02
C SER A 238 9.81 17.55 -0.72
N THR A 239 11.14 17.48 -0.62
CA THR A 239 12.01 18.34 -1.46
C THR A 239 12.24 17.77 -2.86
N ASN A 240 11.79 16.54 -3.09
CA ASN A 240 11.81 15.91 -4.41
C ASN A 240 10.73 16.47 -5.34
N THR A 241 11.10 16.76 -6.59
CA THR A 241 10.19 17.22 -7.66
C THR A 241 9.67 16.09 -8.56
N PHE A 242 10.12 14.85 -8.36
CA PHE A 242 9.66 13.71 -9.16
C PHE A 242 8.29 13.20 -8.67
N PRO A 243 7.27 13.19 -9.54
CA PRO A 243 5.91 12.82 -9.15
C PRO A 243 5.78 11.31 -8.94
N SER A 244 5.28 10.89 -7.77
CA SER A 244 5.14 9.46 -7.45
C SER A 244 3.99 9.21 -6.47
N TRP A 245 2.90 8.61 -6.98
CA TRP A 245 1.73 8.22 -6.19
C TRP A 245 2.06 7.23 -5.04
N PRO A 246 2.92 6.21 -5.22
CA PRO A 246 3.27 5.27 -4.15
C PRO A 246 3.96 5.88 -2.93
N LEU A 247 4.68 7.00 -3.09
CA LEU A 247 5.44 7.65 -2.02
C LEU A 247 4.56 8.40 -1.02
N ALA A 248 3.29 8.66 -1.34
CA ALA A 248 2.35 9.19 -0.37
C ALA A 248 2.21 8.24 0.83
N HIS A 249 1.93 8.79 2.00
CA HIS A 249 1.62 8.06 3.23
C HIS A 249 0.10 8.09 3.48
N PRO A 250 -0.45 7.27 4.39
CA PRO A 250 0.22 6.24 5.20
C PRO A 250 0.78 5.05 4.39
N TYR A 251 1.70 4.32 5.01
CA TYR A 251 2.00 2.94 4.61
C TYR A 251 1.06 1.95 5.32
N ARG A 252 1.40 0.65 5.35
CA ARG A 252 0.44 -0.41 5.72
C ARG A 252 0.19 -0.44 7.22
N TYR A 253 1.19 -0.05 8.01
CA TYR A 253 1.19 0.01 9.47
C TYR A 253 1.64 1.38 10.01
N VAL A 254 2.37 2.17 9.21
CA VAL A 254 3.05 3.38 9.70
C VAL A 254 2.66 4.63 8.92
N ALA A 255 2.47 5.73 9.66
CA ALA A 255 2.61 7.09 9.15
C ALA A 255 3.75 7.75 9.93
N HIS A 256 4.84 8.08 9.25
CA HIS A 256 6.06 8.59 9.88
C HIS A 256 6.28 10.07 9.53
N ASN A 257 6.51 10.88 10.55
CA ASN A 257 6.99 12.25 10.40
C ASN A 257 8.40 12.35 10.99
N GLY A 258 9.39 12.46 10.12
CA GLY A 258 10.80 12.50 10.49
C GLY A 258 11.65 11.81 9.44
N GLU A 259 12.93 11.63 9.78
CA GLU A 259 13.93 11.01 8.90
C GLU A 259 14.73 9.95 9.67
N ILE A 260 14.90 8.76 9.10
CA ILE A 260 15.71 7.69 9.67
C ILE A 260 17.14 7.78 9.11
N ASN A 261 18.01 8.49 9.83
CA ASN A 261 19.39 8.76 9.38
C ASN A 261 20.29 7.51 9.20
N THR A 262 19.87 6.33 9.67
CA THR A 262 20.64 5.08 9.63
C THR A 262 20.18 4.09 8.56
N MET A 263 19.35 4.53 7.60
CA MET A 263 18.67 3.66 6.64
C MET A 263 19.58 2.73 5.84
N ARG A 264 20.71 3.22 5.32
CA ARG A 264 21.63 2.39 4.52
C ARG A 264 22.14 1.20 5.33
N GLY A 265 22.46 1.43 6.60
CA GLY A 265 22.84 0.37 7.53
C GLY A 265 21.70 -0.62 7.77
N ASN A 266 20.51 -0.12 8.07
CA ASN A 266 19.33 -0.96 8.34
C ASN A 266 18.97 -1.87 7.15
N ARG A 267 19.02 -1.34 5.92
CA ARG A 267 18.79 -2.12 4.69
C ARG A 267 19.81 -3.22 4.50
N ASN A 268 21.10 -2.90 4.69
CA ASN A 268 22.16 -3.89 4.57
C ASN A 268 22.00 -5.00 5.62
N TRP A 269 21.66 -4.66 6.86
CA TRP A 269 21.39 -5.63 7.91
C TRP A 269 20.18 -6.52 7.59
N MET A 270 19.09 -5.96 7.08
CA MET A 270 17.94 -6.75 6.66
C MET A 270 18.29 -7.70 5.52
N ARG A 271 19.03 -7.25 4.50
CA ARG A 271 19.49 -8.10 3.39
C ARG A 271 20.33 -9.29 3.87
N THR A 272 21.17 -9.08 4.88
CA THR A 272 21.94 -10.19 5.49
C THR A 272 21.03 -11.13 6.29
N ARG A 273 20.00 -10.61 6.96
CA ARG A 273 19.06 -11.39 7.77
C ARG A 273 18.05 -12.18 6.93
N GLU A 274 17.77 -11.76 5.70
CA GLU A 274 16.82 -12.46 4.81
C GLU A 274 17.13 -13.96 4.68
N SER A 275 18.38 -14.35 4.51
CA SER A 275 18.74 -15.77 4.40
C SER A 275 18.58 -16.57 5.71
N MET A 276 18.35 -15.87 6.83
CA MET A 276 18.18 -16.43 8.17
C MET A 276 16.73 -16.34 8.68
N LEU A 277 15.83 -15.72 7.90
CA LEU A 277 14.41 -15.67 8.23
C LEU A 277 13.82 -17.08 8.09
N ASP A 278 13.08 -17.49 9.12
CA ASP A 278 12.40 -18.77 9.17
C ASP A 278 11.16 -18.63 10.04
N THR A 279 10.00 -19.03 9.52
CA THR A 279 8.76 -19.04 10.28
C THR A 279 7.80 -20.04 9.67
N GLU A 280 7.11 -20.80 10.52
CA GLU A 280 6.04 -21.71 10.09
C GLU A 280 4.71 -20.97 9.85
N LEU A 281 4.63 -19.69 10.23
CA LEU A 281 3.41 -18.90 10.18
C LEU A 281 3.07 -18.44 8.76
N ILE A 282 4.09 -18.11 7.97
CA ILE A 282 3.96 -17.72 6.56
C ILE A 282 4.21 -18.97 5.72
N PRO A 283 3.20 -19.47 4.97
CA PRO A 283 3.35 -20.71 4.21
C PRO A 283 4.44 -20.63 3.15
N GLY A 284 5.05 -21.76 2.79
CA GLY A 284 5.99 -21.89 1.68
C GLY A 284 7.38 -21.28 1.94
N ASP A 285 8.28 -21.40 0.95
CA ASP A 285 9.63 -20.83 1.03
C ASP A 285 9.59 -19.29 0.97
N LEU A 286 10.13 -18.60 1.97
CA LEU A 286 10.19 -17.15 2.04
C LEU A 286 11.04 -16.53 0.92
N SER A 287 11.93 -17.28 0.29
CA SER A 287 12.77 -16.77 -0.80
C SER A 287 11.95 -16.22 -1.98
N ARG A 288 10.72 -16.74 -2.18
CA ARG A 288 9.80 -16.28 -3.23
C ARG A 288 9.29 -14.85 -3.03
N ILE A 289 9.36 -14.31 -1.81
CA ILE A 289 8.89 -12.96 -1.46
C ILE A 289 10.04 -11.99 -1.18
N TYR A 290 11.29 -12.38 -1.48
CA TYR A 290 12.44 -11.49 -1.40
C TYR A 290 12.54 -10.56 -2.62
N PRO A 291 13.12 -9.36 -2.47
CA PRO A 291 13.64 -8.78 -1.22
C PRO A 291 12.51 -8.33 -0.27
N MET A 292 12.72 -8.47 1.04
CA MET A 292 11.75 -8.03 2.06
C MET A 292 11.62 -6.51 2.06
N VAL A 293 12.76 -5.82 2.02
CA VAL A 293 12.82 -4.37 1.91
C VAL A 293 13.01 -3.98 0.45
N THR A 294 12.11 -3.17 -0.07
CA THR A 294 12.16 -2.73 -1.47
C THR A 294 13.42 -1.86 -1.71
N PRO A 295 14.25 -2.19 -2.71
CA PRO A 295 15.40 -1.37 -3.08
C PRO A 295 14.97 0.07 -3.38
N GLU A 296 15.77 1.04 -2.93
CA GLU A 296 15.54 2.48 -3.22
C GLU A 296 14.21 3.07 -2.71
N ALA A 297 13.43 2.33 -1.92
CA ALA A 297 12.24 2.87 -1.27
C ALA A 297 12.56 4.05 -0.34
N SER A 298 11.55 4.75 0.20
CA SER A 298 11.78 5.73 1.26
C SER A 298 12.24 5.04 2.55
N ASP A 299 12.77 5.82 3.48
CA ASP A 299 13.17 5.35 4.80
C ASP A 299 11.98 4.72 5.57
N SER A 300 10.85 5.42 5.50
CA SER A 300 9.59 5.13 6.14
C SER A 300 8.93 3.88 5.53
N ALA A 301 9.05 3.69 4.22
CA ALA A 301 8.59 2.48 3.54
C ALA A 301 9.37 1.25 4.03
N SER A 302 10.70 1.35 4.10
CA SER A 302 11.53 0.25 4.59
C SER A 302 11.24 -0.09 6.05
N PHE A 303 10.95 0.90 6.89
CA PHE A 303 10.53 0.65 8.26
C PHE A 303 9.18 -0.06 8.33
N ASP A 304 8.21 0.36 7.52
CA ASP A 304 6.88 -0.27 7.42
C ASP A 304 6.97 -1.75 6.98
N GLU A 305 7.78 -2.05 5.96
CA GLU A 305 7.98 -3.42 5.45
C GLU A 305 8.56 -4.36 6.52
N VAL A 306 9.54 -3.88 7.30
CA VAL A 306 10.13 -4.67 8.39
C VAL A 306 9.14 -4.82 9.55
N LEU A 307 8.39 -3.77 9.89
CA LEU A 307 7.38 -3.83 10.95
C LEU A 307 6.26 -4.82 10.59
N GLU A 308 5.78 -4.80 9.35
CA GLU A 308 4.79 -5.73 8.85
C GLU A 308 5.29 -7.17 8.90
N LEU A 309 6.53 -7.44 8.47
CA LEU A 309 7.15 -8.77 8.58
C LEU A 309 7.20 -9.24 10.04
N LEU A 310 7.58 -8.36 10.98
CA LEU A 310 7.63 -8.68 12.42
C LEU A 310 6.24 -8.92 13.01
N HIS A 311 5.22 -8.21 12.52
CA HIS A 311 3.83 -8.37 12.95
C HIS A 311 3.21 -9.68 12.45
N LEU A 312 3.49 -10.04 11.20
CA LEU A 312 2.94 -11.23 10.55
C LEU A 312 3.70 -12.50 10.96
N GLY A 313 5.00 -12.38 11.19
CA GLY A 313 5.82 -13.42 11.81
C GLY A 313 5.68 -13.45 13.33
N ASP A 314 6.46 -14.33 13.97
CA ASP A 314 6.62 -14.39 15.44
C ASP A 314 7.89 -13.66 15.91
N GLY A 315 8.51 -12.88 15.03
CA GLY A 315 9.73 -12.12 15.30
C GLY A 315 10.98 -12.98 15.50
N ARG A 316 10.95 -14.29 15.19
CA ARG A 316 12.10 -15.17 15.39
C ARG A 316 13.03 -15.14 14.17
N CYS A 317 14.24 -14.65 14.36
CA CYS A 317 15.38 -14.99 13.49
C CYS A 317 16.02 -16.26 14.04
N ARG A 318 16.41 -17.23 13.20
CA ARG A 318 17.29 -18.30 13.67
C ARG A 318 18.61 -17.66 14.12
N THR A 319 18.90 -17.66 15.42
CA THR A 319 20.29 -17.52 15.87
C THR A 319 21.05 -18.72 15.31
N PRO A 320 22.13 -18.53 14.55
CA PRO A 320 22.99 -19.65 14.21
C PRO A 320 23.59 -20.16 15.52
N CYS A 321 23.44 -21.46 15.79
CA CYS A 321 24.32 -22.16 16.74
C CYS A 321 25.73 -22.22 16.18
#